data_AF-A0A953A3G1-F1
#
_entry.id   AF-A0A953A3G1-F1
#
_cell.length_a   1.000
_cell.length_b   1.000
_cell.length_c   1.000
_cell.angle_alpha   90.00
_cell.angle_beta   90.00
_cell.angle_gamma   90.00
#
_symmetry.space_group_name_H-M   'P 1'
#
loop_
_entity.id
_entity.type
_entity.pdbx_description
1 polymer ?
#
loop_
_entity_poly.entity_id
_entity_poly.type
_entity_poly.pdbx_seq_one_letter_code
_entity_poly.pdbx_strand_id
1 'polypeptide(L)'
;MKKVRTIFFIRRLAAPFAFLIAASAVIASTVSISHVIANMPAVVDIPAVMRFFAAAFAHADVIVKSALVAGTLFLLMTLKGAIESFRLSRVSASFQRI
;
A
#
# COMPACT_ATOMS: atom_id res chain seq x y z
N MET A 1 28.22 -6.68 -15.90
CA MET A 1 27.08 -7.36 -15.22
C MET A 1 26.68 -6.75 -13.85
N LYS A 2 27.57 -6.14 -13.07
CA LYS A 2 27.23 -5.56 -11.74
C LYS A 2 26.11 -4.50 -11.78
N LYS A 3 26.13 -3.59 -12.76
CA LYS A 3 25.13 -2.52 -12.93
C LYS A 3 23.69 -3.05 -13.11
N VAL A 4 23.51 -4.14 -13.85
CA VAL A 4 22.18 -4.75 -14.09
C VAL A 4 21.59 -5.33 -12.79
N ARG A 5 22.44 -5.96 -11.97
CA ARG A 5 22.05 -6.48 -10.65
C ARG A 5 21.63 -5.35 -9.71
N THR A 6 22.39 -4.25 -9.69
CA THR A 6 22.06 -3.07 -8.86
C THR A 6 20.72 -2.45 -9.28
N ILE A 7 20.48 -2.27 -10.59
CA ILE A 7 19.21 -1.72 -11.09
C ILE A 7 18.03 -2.63 -10.74
N PHE A 8 18.20 -3.95 -10.84
CA PHE A 8 17.18 -4.92 -10.46
C PHE A 8 16.79 -4.81 -8.96
N PHE A 9 17.79 -4.71 -8.07
CA PHE A 9 17.54 -4.53 -6.63
C PHE A 9 16.91 -3.17 -6.31
N ILE A 10 17.38 -2.09 -6.93
CA ILE A 10 16.81 -0.75 -6.74
C ILE A 10 15.33 -0.72 -7.16
N ARG A 11 14.99 -1.24 -8.35
CA ARG A 11 13.59 -1.33 -8.80
C ARG A 11 12.72 -2.15 -7.84
N ARG A 12 13.27 -3.25 -7.33
CA ARG A 12 12.53 -4.14 -6.43
C ARG A 12 12.32 -3.56 -5.04
N LEU A 13 13.28 -2.76 -4.55
CA LEU A 13 13.15 -1.97 -3.31
C LEU A 13 12.27 -0.74 -3.48
N ALA A 14 12.20 -0.13 -4.67
CA ALA A 14 11.34 1.02 -4.95
C ALA A 14 9.85 0.65 -5.08
N ALA A 15 9.54 -0.59 -5.46
CA ALA A 15 8.17 -1.09 -5.60
C ALA A 15 7.28 -0.92 -4.34
N PRO A 16 7.73 -1.30 -3.11
CA PRO A 16 6.94 -1.06 -1.89
C PRO A 16 6.74 0.42 -1.57
N PHE A 17 7.71 1.29 -1.89
CA PHE A 17 7.54 2.75 -1.72
C PHE A 17 6.50 3.31 -2.69
N ALA A 18 6.52 2.89 -3.95
CA ALA A 18 5.51 3.28 -4.93
C ALA A 18 4.11 2.83 -4.52
N PHE A 19 3.97 1.63 -3.93
CA PHE A 19 2.72 1.15 -3.37
C PHE A 19 2.23 2.03 -2.21
N LEU A 20 3.11 2.40 -1.27
CA LEU A 20 2.73 3.27 -0.15
C LEU A 20 2.25 4.65 -0.61
N ILE A 21 2.91 5.23 -1.61
CA ILE A 21 2.53 6.53 -2.21
C ILE A 21 1.17 6.41 -2.93
N ALA A 22 0.94 5.33 -3.68
CA ALA A 22 -0.34 5.10 -4.33
C ALA A 22 -1.46 4.87 -3.30
N ALA A 23 -1.20 4.08 -2.26
CA ALA A 23 -2.16 3.81 -1.20
C ALA A 23 -2.54 5.09 -0.43
N SER A 24 -1.56 5.95 -0.10
CA SER A 24 -1.85 7.23 0.57
C SER A 24 -2.65 8.17 -0.31
N ALA A 25 -2.36 8.23 -1.61
CA ALA A 25 -3.15 9.01 -2.56
C ALA A 25 -4.61 8.51 -2.68
N VAL A 26 -4.82 7.18 -2.71
CA VAL A 26 -6.17 6.59 -2.74
C VAL A 26 -6.94 6.90 -1.46
N ILE A 27 -6.30 6.78 -0.29
CA ILE A 27 -6.91 7.12 1.00
C ILE A 27 -7.29 8.61 1.03
N ALA A 28 -6.39 9.49 0.59
CA ALA A 28 -6.66 10.93 0.52
C ALA A 28 -7.81 11.28 -0.45
N SER A 29 -7.94 10.54 -1.55
CA SER A 29 -9.02 10.75 -2.52
C SER A 29 -10.38 10.23 -2.06
N THR A 30 -10.40 9.15 -1.27
CA THR A 30 -11.63 8.56 -0.73
C THR A 30 -12.15 9.35 0.47
N VAL A 31 -11.26 9.94 1.28
CA VAL A 31 -11.62 10.91 2.32
C VAL A 31 -11.63 12.32 1.71
N SER A 32 -12.51 12.54 0.73
CA SER A 32 -12.73 13.85 0.13
C SER A 32 -13.37 14.79 1.16
N ILE A 33 -12.60 15.77 1.63
CA ILE A 33 -13.08 16.86 2.51
C ILE A 33 -14.33 17.52 1.90
N SER A 34 -14.38 17.66 0.58
CA SER A 34 -15.54 18.21 -0.14
C SER A 34 -16.81 17.36 0.02
N HIS A 35 -16.69 16.03 -0.02
CA HIS A 35 -17.84 15.13 0.16
C HIS A 35 -18.32 15.08 1.61
N VAL A 36 -17.41 15.26 2.56
CA VAL A 36 -17.73 15.39 3.99
C VAL A 36 -18.50 16.68 4.25
N ILE A 37 -18.03 17.81 3.72
CA ILE A 37 -18.70 19.11 3.88
C ILE A 37 -20.07 19.13 3.20
N ALA A 38 -20.19 18.54 2.00
CA ALA A 38 -21.45 18.51 1.26
C ALA A 38 -22.56 17.67 1.93
N ASN A 39 -22.19 16.65 2.71
CA ASN A 39 -23.13 15.77 3.40
C ASN A 39 -23.22 16.04 4.92
N MET A 40 -22.58 17.11 5.40
CA MET A 40 -22.59 17.44 6.82
C MET A 40 -24.00 17.94 7.23
N PRO A 41 -24.69 17.27 8.17
CA PRO A 41 -25.97 17.75 8.66
C PRO A 41 -25.79 19.08 9.40
N ALA A 42 -26.86 19.87 9.48
CA ALA A 42 -26.85 21.14 10.22
C ALA A 42 -26.35 20.89 11.65
N VAL A 43 -25.36 21.68 12.09
CA VAL A 43 -24.64 21.50 13.37
C VAL A 43 -25.59 21.53 14.59
N VAL A 44 -26.78 22.08 14.40
CA VAL A 44 -27.85 22.18 15.40
C VAL A 44 -28.52 20.82 15.68
N ASP A 45 -28.46 19.88 14.72
CA ASP A 45 -28.98 18.51 14.88
C ASP A 45 -27.87 17.57 15.37
N ILE A 46 -27.58 17.66 16.67
CA ILE A 46 -26.56 16.88 17.39
C ILE A 46 -26.63 15.37 17.09
N PRO A 47 -27.80 14.69 17.15
CA PRO A 47 -27.86 13.25 16.86
C PRO A 47 -27.55 12.91 15.40
N ALA A 48 -27.91 13.77 14.43
CA ALA A 48 -27.53 13.57 13.03
C ALA A 48 -26.02 13.71 12.81
N VAL A 49 -25.41 14.72 13.45
CA VAL A 49 -23.94 14.95 13.42
C VAL A 49 -23.19 13.75 13.99
N MET A 50 -23.63 13.19 15.12
CA MET A 50 -22.99 12.02 15.73
C MET A 50 -23.05 10.77 14.83
N ARG A 51 -24.20 10.52 14.18
CA ARG A 51 -24.36 9.41 13.23
C ARG A 51 -23.49 9.58 11.99
N PHE A 52 -23.41 10.81 11.49
CA PHE A 52 -22.54 11.15 10.35
C PHE A 52 -21.08 10.87 10.66
N PHE A 53 -20.57 11.33 11.81
CA PHE A 53 -19.19 11.04 12.21
C PHE A 53 -18.94 9.55 12.43
N ALA A 54 -19.85 8.85 13.11
CA ALA A 54 -19.72 7.40 13.31
C ALA A 54 -19.63 6.64 11.97
N ALA A 55 -20.47 6.99 10.99
CA ALA A 55 -20.43 6.41 9.66
C ALA A 55 -19.14 6.78 8.90
N ALA A 56 -18.74 8.05 8.94
CA ALA A 56 -17.53 8.53 8.28
C ALA A 56 -16.26 7.84 8.82
N PHE A 57 -16.15 7.69 10.15
CA PHE A 57 -15.03 6.99 10.77
C PHE A 57 -15.06 5.48 10.49
N ALA A 58 -16.24 4.84 10.48
CA ALA A 58 -16.37 3.43 10.13
C ALA A 58 -15.89 3.17 8.69
N HIS A 59 -16.27 4.01 7.73
CA HIS A 59 -15.80 3.90 6.35
C HIS A 59 -14.30 4.12 6.22
N ALA A 60 -13.75 5.12 6.92
CA ALA A 60 -12.31 5.37 6.93
C ALA A 60 -11.52 4.17 7.49
N ASP A 61 -12.00 3.55 8.57
CA ASP A 61 -11.36 2.39 9.20
C ASP A 61 -11.34 1.17 8.27
N VAL A 62 -12.43 0.90 7.53
CA VAL A 62 -12.47 -0.17 6.52
C VAL A 62 -11.45 0.08 5.40
N ILE A 63 -11.36 1.32 4.90
CA ILE A 63 -10.42 1.69 3.84
C ILE A 63 -8.98 1.50 4.32
N VAL A 64 -8.64 2.03 5.50
CA VAL A 64 -7.30 1.89 6.09
C VAL A 64 -6.93 0.42 6.31
N LYS A 65 -7.83 -0.38 6.89
CA LYS A 65 -7.61 -1.82 7.11
C LYS A 65 -7.41 -2.57 5.79
N SER A 66 -8.22 -2.29 4.77
CA SER A 66 -8.10 -2.92 3.46
C SER A 66 -6.78 -2.58 2.77
N ALA A 67 -6.34 -1.31 2.84
CA ALA A 67 -5.07 -0.86 2.32
C ALA A 67 -3.89 -1.52 3.06
N LEU A 68 -4.01 -1.69 4.39
CA LEU A 68 -3.01 -2.36 5.21
C LEU A 68 -2.84 -3.83 4.82
N VAL A 69 -3.95 -4.57 4.69
CA VAL A 69 -3.95 -5.98 4.24
C VAL A 69 -3.35 -6.12 2.84
N ALA A 70 -3.78 -5.27 1.90
CA ALA A 70 -3.24 -5.25 0.54
C ALA A 70 -1.72 -4.97 0.53
N GLY A 71 -1.27 -4.02 1.36
CA GLY A 71 0.14 -3.70 1.52
C GLY A 71 0.96 -4.84 2.12
N THR A 72 0.44 -5.53 3.14
CA THR A 72 1.10 -6.70 3.73
C THR A 72 1.24 -7.83 2.70
N LEU A 73 0.18 -8.11 1.93
CA LEU A 73 0.22 -9.12 0.87
C LEU A 73 1.22 -8.76 -0.23
N PHE A 74 1.23 -7.50 -0.67
CA PHE A 74 2.19 -7.01 -1.66
C PHE A 74 3.64 -7.12 -1.17
N LEU A 75 3.89 -6.78 0.10
CA LEU A 75 5.21 -6.91 0.71
C LEU A 75 5.65 -8.38 0.79
N LEU A 76 4.76 -9.30 1.18
CA LEU A 76 5.06 -10.73 1.21
C LEU A 76 5.38 -11.29 -0.18
N MET A 77 4.61 -10.91 -1.21
CA MET A 77 4.87 -11.32 -2.60
C MET A 77 6.21 -10.79 -3.13
N THR A 78 6.51 -9.51 -2.85
CA THR A 78 7.79 -8.91 -3.28
C THR A 78 8.97 -9.56 -2.58
N LEU A 79 8.86 -9.86 -1.27
CA LEU A 79 9.87 -10.60 -0.49
C LEU A 79 10.07 -12.01 -1.03
N LYS A 80 8.99 -12.77 -1.25
CA LYS A 80 9.06 -14.15 -1.76
C LYS A 80 9.84 -14.20 -3.07
N GLY A 81 9.49 -13.35 -4.04
CA GLY A 81 10.21 -13.35 -5.30
C GLY A 81 11.63 -12.76 -5.19
N ALA A 82 11.93 -11.95 -4.16
CA ALA A 82 13.31 -11.52 -3.90
C ALA A 82 14.15 -12.71 -3.40
N ILE A 83 13.62 -13.52 -2.49
CA ILE A 83 14.26 -14.74 -2.00
C ILE A 83 14.50 -15.73 -3.14
N GLU A 84 13.49 -15.96 -4.00
CA GLU A 84 13.62 -16.83 -5.17
C GLU A 84 14.70 -16.32 -6.14
N SER A 85 14.75 -15.01 -6.39
CA SER A 85 15.79 -14.42 -7.26
C SER A 85 17.20 -14.58 -6.70
N PHE A 86 17.37 -14.51 -5.37
CA PHE A 86 18.65 -14.78 -4.72
C PHE A 86 19.05 -16.25 -4.85
N ARG A 87 18.11 -17.18 -4.67
CA ARG A 87 18.35 -18.63 -4.77
C ARG A 87 18.82 -19.03 -6.16
N LEU A 88 18.14 -18.57 -7.21
CA LEU A 88 18.52 -18.83 -8.60
C LEU A 88 19.92 -18.29 -8.94
N SER A 89 20.27 -17.12 -8.41
CA SER A 89 21.58 -16.52 -8.67
C SER A 89 22.76 -17.25 -7.98
N ARG A 90 22.52 -17.99 -6.89
CA ARG A 90 23.56 -18.84 -6.28
C ARG A 90 23.79 -20.14 -7.06
N VAL A 91 22.71 -20.76 -7.55
CA VAL A 91 22.79 -22.01 -8.32
C VAL A 91 23.48 -21.80 -9.67
N SER A 92 23.24 -20.68 -10.33
CA SER A 92 23.95 -20.33 -11.57
C SER A 92 25.45 -20.09 -11.35
N ALA A 93 25.86 -19.60 -10.17
CA ALA A 93 27.27 -19.35 -9.85
C ALA A 93 28.06 -20.63 -9.55
N SER A 94 27.41 -21.72 -9.11
CA SER A 94 28.05 -23.03 -8.93
C SER A 94 28.22 -23.81 -10.23
N PHE A 95 27.32 -23.62 -11.20
CA PHE A 95 27.39 -24.32 -12.49
C PHE A 95 28.49 -23.76 -13.42
N GLN A 96 28.92 -22.52 -13.19
CA GLN A 96 29.98 -21.87 -13.98
C GLN A 96 31.41 -22.23 -13.52
N ARG A 97 31.55 -23.06 -12.48
CA ARG A 97 32.84 -23.56 -11.96
C ARG A 97 33.13 -25.02 -12.34
N ILE A 98 32.26 -25.64 -13.11
CA ILE A 98 32.46 -26.95 -13.75
C ILE A 98 32.74 -26.67 -15.23
#